data_AF-A0A9D1H770-F1
#
_entry.id   AF-A0A9D1H770-F1
#
_cell.length_a   1.000
_cell.length_b   1.000
_cell.length_c   1.000
_cell.angle_alpha   90.00
_cell.angle_beta   90.00
_cell.angle_gamma   90.00
#
_symmetry.space_group_name_H-M   'P 1'
#
loop_
_entity.id
_entity.type
_entity.pdbx_description
1 polymer ?
#
loop_
_entity_poly.entity_id
_entity_poly.type
_entity_poly.pdbx_seq_one_letter_code
_entity_poly.pdbx_strand_id
1 'polypeptide(L)'
;MEEWQIALLGGASASALISTVGNIILHLLQRKERREEKQSGHQKQMQDKLNAIGKGVMLLELDKIKYLGLRFIRDGGITYEDRALLHKMHDNYHKELGGNGDLDQIMEEVDELPLVPTVKKI
;
A
#
# COMPACT_ATOMS: atom_id res chain seq x y z
N MET A 1 -13.09 -68.34 7.73
CA MET A 1 -14.09 -67.28 7.49
C MET A 1 -14.31 -66.54 8.81
N GLU A 2 -13.29 -66.06 9.51
CA GLU A 2 -12.20 -65.10 9.23
C GLU A 2 -12.45 -63.93 10.20
N GLU A 3 -11.68 -63.89 11.29
CA GLU A 3 -11.71 -62.88 12.37
C GLU A 3 -11.54 -61.43 11.87
N TRP A 4 -11.15 -61.26 10.61
CA TRP A 4 -11.04 -59.97 9.91
C TRP A 4 -12.39 -59.24 9.71
N GLN A 5 -13.54 -59.92 9.77
CA GLN A 5 -14.85 -59.25 9.60
C GLN A 5 -15.31 -58.46 10.83
N ILE A 6 -14.85 -58.84 12.05
CA ILE A 6 -15.22 -58.17 13.30
C ILE A 6 -14.39 -56.88 13.50
N ALA A 7 -13.14 -56.87 13.04
CA ALA A 7 -12.33 -55.64 12.99
C ALA A 7 -12.91 -54.58 12.05
N LEU A 8 -13.60 -55.00 10.97
CA LEU A 8 -14.15 -54.09 9.97
C LEU A 8 -15.47 -53.42 10.40
N LEU A 9 -16.25 -54.05 11.29
CA LEU A 9 -17.52 -53.51 11.80
C LEU A 9 -17.38 -52.79 13.17
N GLY A 10 -16.40 -53.16 14.00
CA GLY A 10 -16.13 -52.48 15.27
C GLY A 10 -15.45 -51.12 15.11
N GLY A 11 -14.69 -50.91 14.04
CA GLY A 11 -14.02 -49.64 13.75
C GLY A 11 -14.89 -48.58 13.07
N ALA A 12 -15.89 -48.98 12.29
CA ALA A 12 -16.67 -48.07 11.44
C ALA A 12 -17.66 -47.18 12.23
N SER A 13 -18.29 -47.71 13.27
CA SER A 13 -19.29 -46.99 14.06
C SER A 13 -18.66 -45.97 15.02
N ALA A 14 -17.54 -46.31 15.65
CA ALA A 14 -16.78 -45.37 16.47
C ALA A 14 -16.07 -44.29 15.63
N SER A 15 -15.50 -44.66 14.47
CA SER A 15 -14.84 -43.71 13.56
C SER A 15 -15.83 -42.71 12.97
N ALA A 16 -17.05 -43.12 12.59
CA ALA A 16 -18.07 -42.20 12.08
C ALA A 16 -18.54 -41.17 13.13
N LEU A 17 -18.63 -41.58 14.40
CA LEU A 17 -18.95 -40.68 15.52
C LEU A 17 -17.79 -39.73 15.85
N ILE A 18 -16.56 -40.23 15.87
CA ILE A 18 -15.36 -39.40 16.07
C ILE A 18 -15.17 -38.43 14.89
N SER A 19 -15.46 -38.85 13.67
CA SER A 19 -15.39 -38.03 12.47
C SER A 19 -16.49 -36.96 12.42
N THR A 20 -17.70 -37.25 12.88
CA THR A 20 -18.78 -36.26 12.94
C THR A 20 -18.56 -35.23 14.05
N VAL A 21 -18.17 -35.67 15.25
CA VAL A 21 -17.85 -34.76 16.36
C VAL A 21 -16.59 -33.94 16.07
N GLY A 22 -15.55 -34.58 15.52
CA GLY A 22 -14.33 -33.91 15.06
C GLY A 22 -14.62 -32.89 13.96
N ASN A 23 -15.45 -33.23 12.97
CA ASN A 23 -15.86 -32.28 11.94
C ASN A 23 -16.69 -31.12 12.48
N ILE A 24 -17.55 -31.31 13.48
CA ILE A 24 -18.32 -30.22 14.11
C ILE A 24 -17.38 -29.27 14.87
N ILE A 25 -16.42 -29.81 15.64
CA ILE A 25 -15.41 -29.02 16.36
C ILE A 25 -14.53 -28.26 15.37
N LEU A 26 -14.05 -28.92 14.30
CA LEU A 26 -13.35 -28.26 13.21
C LEU A 26 -14.23 -27.22 12.51
N HIS A 27 -15.52 -27.46 12.30
CA HIS A 27 -16.43 -26.47 11.70
C HIS A 27 -16.63 -25.23 12.58
N LEU A 28 -16.65 -25.42 13.92
CA LEU A 28 -16.78 -24.36 14.91
C LEU A 28 -15.47 -23.56 15.08
N LEU A 29 -14.31 -24.24 15.07
CA LEU A 29 -12.99 -23.61 15.04
C LEU A 29 -12.75 -22.86 13.70
N GLN A 30 -13.10 -23.47 12.57
CA GLN A 30 -13.10 -22.84 11.25
C GLN A 30 -14.15 -21.72 11.13
N ARG A 31 -15.16 -21.64 12.00
CA ARG A 31 -16.08 -20.48 12.06
C ARG A 31 -15.46 -19.29 12.77
N LYS A 32 -14.44 -19.53 13.62
CA LYS A 32 -13.60 -18.50 14.24
C LYS A 32 -12.50 -18.06 13.27
N GLU A 33 -11.85 -18.99 12.58
CA GLU A 33 -10.79 -18.71 11.59
C GLU A 33 -11.32 -18.14 10.25
N ARG A 34 -12.51 -18.55 9.77
CA ARG A 34 -13.13 -17.92 8.57
C ARG A 34 -13.52 -16.46 8.75
N ARG A 35 -13.60 -15.95 9.99
CA ARG A 35 -13.77 -14.51 10.24
C ARG A 35 -12.42 -13.78 10.10
N GLU A 36 -11.33 -14.41 10.53
CA GLU A 36 -9.97 -13.88 10.41
C GLU A 36 -9.39 -14.01 8.99
N GLU A 37 -9.69 -15.07 8.22
CA GLU A 37 -9.28 -15.20 6.82
C GLU A 37 -10.08 -14.28 5.88
N LYS A 38 -11.38 -14.08 6.13
CA LYS A 38 -12.18 -13.10 5.38
C LYS A 38 -11.83 -11.67 5.76
N GLN A 39 -11.57 -11.39 7.05
CA GLN A 39 -11.07 -10.08 7.46
C GLN A 39 -9.65 -9.83 6.95
N SER A 40 -8.74 -10.79 7.02
CA SER A 40 -7.35 -10.63 6.51
C SER A 40 -7.31 -10.55 4.99
N GLY A 41 -8.14 -11.31 4.27
CA GLY A 41 -8.30 -11.18 2.82
C GLY A 41 -8.90 -9.84 2.41
N HIS A 42 -9.92 -9.35 3.12
CA HIS A 42 -10.51 -8.03 2.87
C HIS A 42 -9.56 -6.89 3.25
N GLN A 43 -8.82 -7.04 4.35
CA GLN A 43 -7.79 -6.10 4.80
C GLN A 43 -6.61 -6.07 3.83
N LYS A 44 -6.18 -7.21 3.29
CA LYS A 44 -5.15 -7.29 2.25
C LYS A 44 -5.61 -6.63 0.95
N GLN A 45 -6.83 -6.90 0.48
CA GLN A 45 -7.39 -6.23 -0.69
C GLN A 45 -7.51 -4.72 -0.49
N MET A 46 -7.91 -4.28 0.71
CA MET A 46 -7.95 -2.86 1.06
C MET A 46 -6.54 -2.24 1.05
N GLN A 47 -5.56 -2.92 1.64
CA GLN A 47 -4.17 -2.48 1.65
C GLN A 47 -3.60 -2.38 0.23
N ASP A 48 -3.87 -3.36 -0.64
CA ASP A 48 -3.44 -3.37 -2.03
C ASP A 48 -4.04 -2.17 -2.80
N LYS A 49 -5.31 -1.84 -2.54
CA LYS A 49 -5.97 -0.65 -3.12
C LYS A 49 -5.35 0.65 -2.58
N LEU A 50 -5.09 0.75 -1.29
CA LEU A 50 -4.43 1.92 -0.69
C LEU A 50 -3.02 2.10 -1.26
N ASN A 51 -2.26 1.01 -1.44
CA ASN A 51 -0.95 1.04 -2.07
C ASN A 51 -1.04 1.51 -3.53
N ALA A 52 -2.04 1.04 -4.28
CA ALA A 52 -2.27 1.48 -5.66
C ALA A 52 -2.61 2.97 -5.74
N ILE A 53 -3.43 3.48 -4.82
CA ILE A 53 -3.74 4.91 -4.70
C ILE A 53 -2.48 5.69 -4.33
N GLY A 54 -1.70 5.23 -3.35
CA GLY A 54 -0.44 5.85 -2.95
C GLY A 54 0.53 5.99 -4.12
N LYS A 55 0.68 4.96 -4.94
CA LYS A 55 1.48 5.02 -6.19
C LYS A 55 0.92 6.02 -7.19
N GLY A 56 -0.40 6.12 -7.32
CA GLY A 56 -1.04 7.11 -8.18
C GLY A 56 -0.76 8.54 -7.72
N VAL A 57 -0.87 8.81 -6.42
CA VAL A 57 -0.55 10.12 -5.83
C VAL A 57 0.93 10.45 -6.01
N MET A 58 1.82 9.48 -5.81
CA MET A 58 3.26 9.65 -6.05
C MET A 58 3.57 10.08 -7.49
N LEU A 59 2.92 9.46 -8.48
CA LEU A 59 3.10 9.84 -9.88
C LEU A 59 2.58 11.25 -10.19
N LEU A 60 1.49 11.67 -9.56
CA LEU A 60 0.95 13.03 -9.70
C LEU A 60 1.86 14.08 -9.06
N GLU A 61 2.42 13.79 -7.87
CA GLU A 61 3.40 14.67 -7.25
C GLU A 61 4.68 14.76 -8.09
N LEU A 62 5.16 13.63 -8.62
CA LEU A 62 6.31 13.59 -9.52
C LEU A 62 6.09 14.51 -10.73
N ASP A 63 4.98 14.34 -11.44
CA ASP A 63 4.63 15.15 -12.60
C ASP A 63 4.55 16.64 -12.23
N LYS A 64 3.91 16.95 -11.10
CA LYS A 64 3.71 18.33 -10.66
C LYS A 64 5.01 19.02 -10.29
N ILE A 65 5.88 18.37 -9.50
CA ILE A 65 7.19 18.90 -9.10
C ILE A 65 8.05 19.11 -10.34
N LYS A 66 8.11 18.11 -11.24
CA LYS A 66 8.84 18.21 -12.50
C LYS A 66 8.38 19.38 -13.35
N TYR A 67 7.06 19.53 -13.54
CA TYR A 67 6.49 20.64 -14.30
C TYR A 67 6.85 22.00 -13.69
N LEU A 68 6.69 22.16 -12.37
CA LEU A 68 6.97 23.42 -11.69
C LEU A 68 8.46 23.74 -11.69
N GLY A 69 9.32 22.78 -11.37
CA GLY A 69 10.76 22.95 -11.35
C GLY A 69 11.29 23.38 -12.72
N LEU A 70 10.94 22.64 -13.78
CA LEU A 70 11.34 23.00 -15.15
C LEU A 70 10.79 24.36 -15.58
N ARG A 71 9.57 24.71 -15.15
CA ARG A 71 9.00 26.04 -15.42
C ARG A 71 9.82 27.14 -14.75
N PHE A 72 10.17 27.01 -13.47
CA PHE A 72 10.98 28.02 -12.78
C PHE A 72 12.40 28.10 -13.34
N ILE A 73 13.01 26.97 -13.70
CA ILE A 73 14.32 26.91 -14.36
C ILE A 73 14.26 27.70 -15.68
N ARG A 74 13.25 27.44 -16.50
CA ARG A 74 13.04 28.17 -17.76
C ARG A 74 12.78 29.66 -17.53
N ASP A 75 11.98 30.01 -16.53
CA ASP A 75 11.63 31.40 -16.21
C ASP A 75 12.82 32.15 -15.55
N GLY A 76 13.87 31.43 -15.12
CA GLY A 76 15.14 31.99 -14.64
C GLY A 76 15.08 32.59 -13.23
N GLY A 77 14.04 32.29 -12.46
CA GLY A 77 13.84 32.83 -11.13
C GLY A 77 12.66 32.21 -10.40
N ILE A 78 12.69 32.27 -9.07
CA ILE A 78 11.67 31.64 -8.21
C ILE A 78 11.40 32.51 -6.97
N THR A 79 10.17 32.51 -6.47
CA THR A 79 9.86 33.17 -5.20
C THR A 79 10.32 32.32 -4.02
N TYR A 80 10.48 32.93 -2.84
CA TYR A 80 10.79 32.17 -1.63
C TYR A 80 9.68 31.16 -1.30
N GLU A 81 8.42 31.58 -1.43
CA GLU A 81 7.26 30.74 -1.13
C GLU A 81 7.17 29.52 -2.07
N ASP A 82 7.39 29.73 -3.37
CA ASP A 82 7.33 28.66 -4.36
C ASP A 82 8.47 27.65 -4.16
N ARG A 83 9.68 28.12 -3.83
CA ARG A 83 10.81 27.22 -3.53
C ARG A 83 10.55 26.38 -2.28
N ALA A 84 10.07 27.02 -1.21
CA ALA A 84 9.74 26.32 0.03
C ALA A 84 8.60 25.29 -0.18
N LEU A 85 7.63 25.60 -1.04
CA LEU A 85 6.57 24.66 -1.41
C LEU A 85 7.13 23.47 -2.20
N LEU A 86 8.00 23.72 -3.18
CA LEU A 86 8.65 22.66 -3.96
C LEU A 86 9.46 21.70 -3.08
N HIS A 87 10.21 22.21 -2.10
CA HIS A 87 10.91 21.37 -1.12
C HIS A 87 9.97 20.51 -0.29
N LYS A 88 8.85 21.06 0.20
CA LYS A 88 7.85 20.29 0.94
C LYS A 88 7.22 19.18 0.08
N MET A 89 6.94 19.48 -1.18
CA MET A 89 6.41 18.50 -2.13
C MET A 89 7.45 17.40 -2.41
N HIS A 90 8.71 17.78 -2.62
CA HIS A 90 9.80 16.84 -2.86
C HIS A 90 10.07 15.93 -1.64
N ASP A 91 10.06 16.50 -0.43
CA ASP A 91 10.16 15.75 0.81
C ASP A 91 9.04 14.71 0.96
N ASN A 92 7.79 15.09 0.66
CA ASN A 92 6.65 14.16 0.72
C ASN A 92 6.80 13.02 -0.30
N TYR A 93 7.14 13.36 -1.54
CA TYR A 93 7.41 12.39 -2.60
C TYR A 93 8.50 11.38 -2.20
N HIS A 94 9.62 11.85 -1.64
CA HIS A 94 10.75 11.00 -1.30
C HIS A 94 10.52 10.18 -0.01
N LYS A 95 10.07 10.83 1.07
CA LYS A 95 10.01 10.22 2.41
C LYS A 95 8.72 9.47 2.67
N GLU A 96 7.58 10.03 2.26
CA GLU A 96 6.26 9.50 2.64
C GLU A 96 5.69 8.58 1.56
N LEU A 97 5.96 8.86 0.28
CA LEU A 97 5.43 8.10 -0.85
C LEU A 97 6.42 7.08 -1.45
N GLY A 98 7.69 7.11 -1.05
CA GLY A 98 8.72 6.14 -1.47
C GLY A 98 9.28 6.39 -2.87
N GLY A 99 9.41 7.66 -3.27
CA GLY A 99 10.03 8.07 -4.53
C GLY A 99 11.51 7.68 -4.65
N ASN A 100 12.01 7.58 -5.88
CA ASN A 100 13.31 7.01 -6.25
C ASN A 100 14.40 8.04 -6.59
N GLY A 101 14.23 9.31 -6.19
CA GLY A 101 15.21 10.39 -6.44
C GLY A 101 15.15 11.00 -7.85
N ASP A 102 14.15 10.66 -8.67
CA ASP A 102 14.01 11.14 -10.06
C ASP A 102 13.90 12.68 -10.19
N LEU A 103 13.68 13.38 -9.09
CA LEU A 103 13.53 14.84 -9.03
C LEU A 103 14.74 15.55 -8.42
N ASP A 104 15.73 14.83 -7.90
CA ASP A 104 16.85 15.41 -7.14
C ASP A 104 17.60 16.45 -7.98
N GLN A 105 17.97 16.10 -9.22
CA GLN A 105 18.66 17.02 -10.13
C GLN A 105 17.82 18.28 -10.44
N ILE A 106 16.51 18.13 -10.64
CA ILE A 106 15.63 19.28 -10.90
C ILE A 106 15.57 20.19 -9.67
N MET A 107 15.55 19.61 -8.47
CA MET A 107 15.54 20.37 -7.22
C MET A 107 16.86 21.09 -6.96
N GLU A 108 18.00 20.47 -7.28
CA GLU A 108 19.32 21.12 -7.25
C GLU A 108 19.34 22.35 -8.16
N GLU A 109 18.89 22.21 -9.41
CA GLU A 109 18.82 23.33 -10.35
C GLU A 109 17.85 24.44 -9.87
N VAL A 110 16.72 24.08 -9.26
CA VAL A 110 15.78 25.04 -8.65
C VAL A 110 16.41 25.81 -7.49
N ASP A 111 17.27 25.17 -6.71
CA ASP A 111 17.94 25.79 -5.57
C ASP A 111 18.99 26.84 -5.99
N GLU A 112 19.58 26.68 -7.18
CA GLU A 112 20.51 27.64 -7.77
C GLU A 112 19.82 28.89 -8.35
N LEU A 113 18.50 28.88 -8.54
CA LEU A 113 17.78 30.01 -9.13
C LEU A 113 17.86 31.27 -8.27
N PRO A 114 17.88 32.47 -8.87
CA PRO A 114 17.77 33.71 -8.11
C PRO A 114 16.36 33.86 -7.51
N LEU A 115 16.30 34.46 -6.32
CA LEU A 115 15.03 34.81 -5.70
C LEU A 115 14.45 36.06 -6.37
N VAL A 116 13.19 35.96 -6.82
CA VAL A 116 12.44 37.09 -7.37
C VAL A 116 11.36 37.56 -6.40
N PRO A 117 10.98 38.85 -6.42
CA PRO A 117 9.92 39.36 -5.55
C PRO A 117 8.59 38.67 -5.80
N THR A 118 7.86 38.38 -4.73
CA THR A 118 6.51 37.83 -4.80
C THR A 118 5.56 38.87 -5.38
N VAL A 119 5.17 38.72 -6.64
CA VAL A 119 4.18 39.60 -7.26
C VAL A 119 2.82 39.25 -6.68
N LYS A 120 2.26 40.14 -5.83
CA LYS A 120 0.84 40.05 -5.45
C LYS A 120 0.00 40.10 -6.72
N LYS A 121 -0.66 39.01 -7.07
CA LYS A 121 -1.74 39.05 -8.06
C LYS A 121 -2.84 39.95 -7.49
N ILE A 122 -3.08 41.07 -8.17
CA ILE A 122 -4.19 42.00 -7.92
C ILE A 122 -5.49 41.29 -8.32
#